data_AF-A0A970P0G4-F1
#
_entry.id   AF-A0A970P0G4-F1
#
_cell.length_a   1.000
_cell.length_b   1.000
_cell.length_c   1.000
_cell.angle_alpha   90.00
_cell.angle_beta   90.00
_cell.angle_gamma   90.00
#
_symmetry.space_group_name_H-M   'P 1'
#
loop_
_entity.id
_entity.type
_entity.pdbx_description
1 polymer ?
#
loop_
_entity_poly.entity_id
_entity_poly.type
_entity_poly.pdbx_seq_one_letter_code
_entity_poly.pdbx_strand_id
1 'polypeptide(L)'
;MKEDICIILCKCGANVISGEKYEEIKSLIKQLDARVFELSDLCAITVNDRGFLNNIIKNFTRKIVIACYPRAVRNMIQQAGLSYNGFETISFKEYSAGDILQKIKEISGIEDGKADFTLLKSDLDVPAWFPVIDKSLCTLCGKCARFCLFGVYNFNGKRLEVINPLACKNNCPACGRTCPASAIMFPRMAEKTPLSGAEPGSTPNVGGDLLIMLNERNRNRKGIFRNNIMKQAEDERRKALEELKHAVNKKK
;
A
#
# COMPACT_ATOMS: atom_id res chain seq x y z
N MET A 1 -6.51 -4.27 38.91
CA MET A 1 -5.29 -3.75 38.26
C MET A 1 -5.76 -2.94 37.07
N LYS A 2 -5.47 -1.64 36.97
CA LYS A 2 -5.76 -0.88 35.74
C LYS A 2 -5.00 -1.57 34.61
N GLU A 3 -5.68 -1.96 33.53
CA GLU A 3 -5.01 -2.45 32.33
C GLU A 3 -4.07 -1.34 31.85
N ASP A 4 -2.77 -1.62 31.70
CA ASP A 4 -1.81 -0.67 31.13
C ASP A 4 -2.06 -0.57 29.62
N ILE A 5 -2.96 0.34 29.24
CA ILE A 5 -3.30 0.68 27.85
C ILE A 5 -2.48 1.90 27.42
N CYS A 6 -1.96 1.88 26.19
CA CYS A 6 -1.43 3.08 25.54
C CYS A 6 -2.06 3.33 24.17
N ILE A 7 -2.04 4.58 23.74
CA ILE A 7 -2.40 5.00 22.38
C ILE A 7 -1.12 5.28 21.61
N ILE A 8 -1.01 4.75 20.39
CA ILE A 8 0.06 5.05 19.44
C ILE A 8 -0.55 5.83 18.29
N LEU A 9 -0.17 7.09 18.12
CA LEU A 9 -0.70 7.97 17.08
C LEU A 9 0.37 8.20 16.00
N CYS A 10 0.12 7.75 14.77
CA CYS A 10 1.06 7.91 13.66
C CYS A 10 0.73 9.15 12.83
N LYS A 11 1.69 10.08 12.72
CA LYS A 11 1.60 11.26 11.83
C LYS A 11 1.80 10.93 10.35
N CYS A 12 2.39 9.77 10.06
CA CYS A 12 2.73 9.31 8.72
C CYS A 12 3.61 10.31 7.94
N GLY A 13 4.93 10.12 7.95
CA GLY A 13 5.88 10.94 7.19
C GLY A 13 5.72 10.95 5.66
N ALA A 14 4.73 10.23 5.11
CA ALA A 14 4.32 10.31 3.71
C ALA A 14 3.09 11.21 3.47
N ASN A 15 2.57 11.89 4.51
CA ASN A 15 1.38 12.75 4.43
C ASN A 15 0.14 12.04 3.87
N VAL A 16 -0.03 10.76 4.23
CA VAL A 16 -1.20 9.97 3.84
C VAL A 16 -2.46 10.38 4.61
N ILE A 17 -2.29 10.88 5.83
CA ILE A 17 -3.29 11.62 6.59
C ILE A 17 -3.06 13.13 6.37
N SER A 18 -4.13 13.91 6.20
CA SER A 18 -4.00 15.37 6.12
C SER A 18 -3.61 15.95 7.47
N GLY A 19 -2.87 17.07 7.45
CA GLY A 19 -2.46 17.76 8.68
C GLY A 19 -3.65 18.20 9.53
N GLU A 20 -4.72 18.70 8.90
CA GLU A 20 -5.97 19.09 9.56
C GLU A 20 -6.60 17.92 10.32
N LYS A 21 -6.81 16.79 9.64
CA LYS A 21 -7.40 15.59 10.26
C LYS A 21 -6.52 15.04 11.38
N TYR A 22 -5.20 15.09 11.19
CA TYR A 22 -4.26 14.67 12.22
C TYR A 22 -4.38 15.53 13.49
N GLU A 23 -4.40 16.84 13.34
CA GLU A 23 -4.55 17.76 14.48
C GLU A 23 -5.93 17.65 15.14
N GLU A 24 -6.98 17.40 14.36
CA GLU A 24 -8.32 17.10 14.88
C GLU A 24 -8.31 15.85 15.78
N ILE A 25 -7.78 14.73 15.28
CA ILE A 25 -7.63 13.47 16.06
C ILE A 25 -6.79 13.73 17.32
N LYS A 26 -5.67 14.44 17.18
CA LYS A 26 -4.79 14.77 18.31
C LYS A 26 -5.50 15.61 19.36
N SER A 27 -6.33 16.57 18.95
CA SER A 27 -7.12 17.41 19.85
C SER A 27 -8.14 16.59 20.64
N LEU A 28 -8.82 15.64 19.97
CA LEU A 28 -9.77 14.74 20.65
C LEU A 28 -9.07 13.83 21.66
N ILE A 29 -7.90 13.28 21.31
CA ILE A 29 -7.13 12.40 22.22
C ILE A 29 -6.59 13.16 23.45
N LYS A 30 -6.30 14.46 23.34
CA LYS A 30 -5.85 15.27 24.49
C LYS A 30 -6.82 15.25 25.68
N GLN A 31 -8.09 15.01 25.41
CA GLN A 31 -9.17 15.00 26.39
C GLN A 31 -9.35 13.63 27.08
N LEU A 32 -8.46 12.66 26.82
CA LEU A 32 -8.54 11.31 27.37
C LEU A 32 -7.47 11.08 28.45
N ASP A 33 -7.79 10.35 29.52
CA ASP A 33 -6.79 9.90 30.51
C ASP A 33 -5.97 8.72 29.95
N ALA A 34 -5.00 9.02 29.08
CA ALA A 34 -4.21 8.01 28.38
C ALA A 34 -2.74 8.42 28.19
N ARG A 35 -1.84 7.42 28.20
CA ARG A 35 -0.47 7.59 27.70
C ARG A 35 -0.46 7.48 26.18
N VAL A 36 0.07 8.50 25.52
CA VAL A 36 0.04 8.64 24.06
C VAL A 36 1.47 8.72 23.52
N PHE A 37 1.79 7.81 22.61
CA PHE A 37 3.04 7.81 21.87
C PHE A 37 2.79 8.38 20.46
N GLU A 38 3.25 9.60 20.24
CA GLU A 38 3.15 10.28 18.96
C GLU A 38 4.33 9.89 18.08
N LEU A 39 4.07 9.17 16.99
CA LEU A 39 5.09 8.71 16.05
C LEU A 39 5.15 9.63 14.84
N SER A 40 6.34 10.12 14.49
CA SER A 40 6.53 10.85 13.23
C SER A 40 6.20 9.96 12.02
N ASP A 41 6.62 8.70 12.06
CA ASP A 41 6.42 7.73 11.00
C ASP A 41 6.57 6.29 11.50
N LEU A 42 5.44 5.58 11.60
CA LEU A 42 5.45 4.17 12.01
C LEU A 42 6.22 3.27 11.03
N CYS A 43 6.23 3.59 9.73
CA CYS A 43 6.99 2.81 8.75
C CYS A 43 8.50 2.97 8.98
N ALA A 44 8.95 4.18 9.32
CA ALA A 44 10.37 4.42 9.63
C ALA A 44 10.79 3.72 10.93
N ILE A 45 9.99 3.85 11.98
CA ILE A 45 10.27 3.24 13.30
C ILE A 45 10.33 1.71 13.22
N THR A 46 9.46 1.08 12.43
CA THR A 46 9.48 -0.39 12.28
C THR A 46 10.71 -0.90 11.54
N VAL A 47 11.33 -0.09 10.68
CA VAL A 47 12.56 -0.46 9.97
C VAL A 47 13.81 -0.12 10.76
N ASN A 48 13.87 1.07 11.36
CA ASN A 48 15.08 1.64 11.96
C ASN A 48 15.13 1.53 13.49
N ASP A 49 14.01 1.69 14.19
CA ASP A 49 13.96 1.96 15.64
C ASP A 49 13.15 0.89 16.41
N ARG A 50 13.39 -0.39 16.09
CA ARG A 50 12.62 -1.53 16.63
C ARG A 50 12.67 -1.66 18.15
N GLY A 51 13.77 -1.23 18.78
CA GLY A 51 13.96 -1.33 20.22
C GLY A 51 12.89 -0.55 21.00
N PHE A 52 12.50 0.61 20.48
CA PHE A 52 11.48 1.44 21.09
C PHE A 52 10.09 0.78 21.00
N LEU A 53 9.69 0.31 19.82
CA LEU A 53 8.41 -0.36 19.66
C LEU A 53 8.35 -1.65 20.51
N ASN A 54 9.47 -2.38 20.61
CA ASN A 54 9.58 -3.53 21.51
C ASN A 54 9.41 -3.16 22.99
N ASN A 55 9.89 -1.98 23.41
CA ASN A 55 9.70 -1.47 24.77
C ASN A 55 8.21 -1.22 25.06
N ILE A 56 7.48 -0.55 24.15
CA ILE A 56 6.01 -0.40 24.28
C ILE A 56 5.31 -1.77 24.36
N ILE A 57 5.70 -2.71 23.51
CA ILE A 57 5.09 -4.05 23.48
C ILE A 57 5.21 -4.76 24.83
N LYS A 58 6.33 -4.58 25.53
CA LYS A 58 6.61 -5.18 26.84
C LYS A 58 5.91 -4.47 28.01
N ASN A 59 5.80 -3.15 27.94
CA ASN A 59 5.32 -2.33 29.08
C ASN A 59 3.81 -2.12 29.11
N PHE A 60 3.12 -2.34 28.00
CA PHE A 60 1.67 -2.19 27.91
C PHE A 60 1.06 -3.54 27.57
N THR A 61 -0.13 -3.85 28.05
CA THR A 61 -0.84 -5.08 27.67
C THR A 61 -1.62 -4.85 26.39
N ARG A 62 -2.35 -3.73 26.32
CA ARG A 62 -3.16 -3.33 25.15
C ARG A 62 -2.61 -2.04 24.53
N LYS A 63 -2.64 -1.97 23.20
CA LYS A 63 -2.13 -0.82 22.42
C LYS A 63 -3.16 -0.48 21.36
N ILE A 64 -3.72 0.72 21.46
CA ILE A 64 -4.57 1.24 20.38
C ILE A 64 -3.67 1.97 19.40
N VAL A 65 -3.66 1.56 18.14
CA VAL A 65 -2.81 2.16 17.12
C VAL A 65 -3.67 2.91 16.11
N ILE A 66 -3.48 4.22 16.03
CA ILE A 66 -4.17 5.08 15.08
C ILE A 66 -3.18 5.35 13.93
N ALA A 67 -3.39 4.65 12.83
CA ALA A 67 -2.46 4.64 11.70
C ALA A 67 -3.18 4.35 10.38
N CYS A 68 -2.47 3.76 9.41
CA CYS A 68 -3.05 3.29 8.16
C CYS A 68 -3.93 2.04 8.40
N TYR A 69 -4.11 1.20 7.36
CA TYR A 69 -4.97 0.04 7.47
C TYR A 69 -4.47 -1.01 8.48
N PRO A 70 -5.37 -1.69 9.22
CA PRO A 70 -5.00 -2.70 10.22
C PRO A 70 -4.16 -3.83 9.65
N ARG A 71 -4.51 -4.30 8.44
CA ARG A 71 -3.78 -5.35 7.71
C ARG A 71 -2.33 -4.94 7.39
N ALA A 72 -2.10 -3.69 7.01
CA ALA A 72 -0.76 -3.15 6.79
C ALA A 72 0.03 -3.08 8.09
N VAL A 73 -0.55 -2.50 9.16
CA VAL A 73 0.10 -2.33 10.46
C VAL A 73 0.50 -3.68 11.06
N ARG A 74 -0.42 -4.65 11.10
CA ARG A 74 -0.18 -6.00 11.62
C ARG A 74 1.00 -6.66 10.92
N ASN A 75 0.95 -6.75 9.61
CA ASN A 75 1.98 -7.43 8.83
C ASN A 75 3.32 -6.70 8.88
N MET A 76 3.31 -5.36 8.97
CA MET A 76 4.54 -4.57 9.10
C MET A 76 5.24 -4.81 10.44
N ILE A 77 4.49 -4.82 11.55
CA ILE A 77 5.03 -5.13 12.89
C ILE A 77 5.60 -6.55 12.93
N GLN A 78 4.85 -7.52 12.39
CA GLN A 78 5.32 -8.91 12.30
C GLN A 78 6.54 -9.07 11.38
N GLN A 79 6.61 -8.34 10.27
CA GLN A 79 7.76 -8.32 9.36
C GLN A 79 9.00 -7.72 10.04
N ALA A 80 8.83 -6.78 10.97
CA ALA A 80 9.91 -6.27 11.80
C ALA A 80 10.39 -7.25 12.89
N GLY A 81 9.76 -8.43 13.01
CA GLY A 81 10.08 -9.45 14.00
C GLY A 81 9.46 -9.21 15.37
N LEU A 82 8.42 -8.36 15.45
CA LEU A 82 7.75 -8.00 16.69
C LEU A 82 6.38 -8.70 16.82
N SER A 83 5.94 -8.93 18.05
CA SER A 83 4.61 -9.50 18.32
C SER A 83 3.52 -8.45 18.09
N TYR A 84 2.40 -8.88 17.50
CA TYR A 84 1.20 -8.05 17.32
C TYR A 84 0.14 -8.30 18.42
N ASN A 85 0.50 -8.99 19.51
CA ASN A 85 -0.44 -9.30 20.58
C ASN A 85 -0.88 -8.04 21.35
N GLY A 86 -2.19 -7.92 21.58
CA GLY A 86 -2.80 -6.79 22.27
C GLY A 86 -2.87 -5.50 21.45
N PHE A 87 -2.60 -5.55 20.13
CA PHE A 87 -2.75 -4.40 19.25
C PHE A 87 -4.16 -4.31 18.66
N GLU A 88 -4.75 -3.13 18.77
CA GLU A 88 -6.03 -2.77 18.18
C GLU A 88 -5.81 -1.57 17.26
N THR A 89 -5.82 -1.80 15.94
CA THR A 89 -5.53 -0.73 14.98
C THR A 89 -6.82 -0.08 14.48
N ILE A 90 -6.89 1.25 14.56
CA ILE A 90 -7.96 2.07 14.01
C ILE A 90 -7.38 2.86 12.83
N SER A 91 -7.96 2.68 11.65
CA SER A 91 -7.45 3.28 10.41
C SER A 91 -7.98 4.70 10.21
N PHE A 92 -7.07 5.68 10.15
CA PHE A 92 -7.45 7.04 9.76
C PHE A 92 -7.88 7.14 8.28
N LYS A 93 -7.66 6.11 7.46
CA LYS A 93 -8.11 6.09 6.06
C LYS A 93 -9.59 5.74 5.93
N GLU A 94 -10.15 5.08 6.93
CA GLU A 94 -11.51 4.54 6.91
C GLU A 94 -12.46 5.39 7.76
N TYR A 95 -11.99 5.89 8.89
CA TYR A 95 -12.81 6.56 9.90
C TYR A 95 -12.56 8.06 9.95
N SER A 96 -13.58 8.85 10.27
CA SER A 96 -13.42 10.27 10.62
C SER A 96 -12.75 10.44 11.99
N ALA A 97 -12.35 11.66 12.36
CA ALA A 97 -11.76 11.90 13.68
C ALA A 97 -12.74 11.59 14.82
N GLY A 98 -14.02 11.94 14.66
CA GLY A 98 -15.09 11.62 15.61
C GLY A 98 -15.31 10.11 15.74
N ASP A 99 -15.36 9.37 14.64
CA ASP A 99 -15.52 7.90 14.66
C ASP A 99 -14.33 7.21 15.35
N ILE A 100 -13.11 7.74 15.17
CA ILE A 100 -11.92 7.25 15.85
C ILE A 100 -12.06 7.43 17.36
N LEU A 101 -12.49 8.61 17.82
CA LEU A 101 -12.71 8.86 19.25
C LEU A 101 -13.76 7.91 19.84
N GLN A 102 -14.88 7.73 19.14
CA GLN A 102 -15.93 6.80 19.57
C GLN A 102 -15.36 5.39 19.73
N LYS A 103 -14.61 4.91 18.73
CA LYS A 103 -13.97 3.59 18.79
C LYS A 103 -12.97 3.45 19.93
N ILE A 104 -12.19 4.48 20.23
CA ILE A 104 -11.27 4.46 21.38
C ILE A 104 -12.06 4.24 22.67
N LYS A 105 -13.14 5.01 22.88
CA LYS A 105 -14.00 4.89 24.07
C LYS A 105 -14.64 3.52 24.19
N GLU A 106 -15.12 2.94 23.08
CA GLU A 106 -15.69 1.58 23.03
C GLU A 106 -14.68 0.49 23.37
N ILE A 107 -13.45 0.60 22.87
CA ILE A 107 -12.41 -0.42 23.03
C ILE A 107 -11.91 -0.49 24.47
N SER A 108 -11.72 0.67 25.10
CA SER A 108 -10.77 0.77 26.21
C SER A 108 -11.35 1.28 27.52
N GLY A 109 -12.61 1.73 27.54
CA GLY A 109 -13.18 2.35 28.74
C GLY A 109 -12.33 3.53 29.25
N ILE A 110 -11.52 4.15 28.38
CA ILE A 110 -10.71 5.30 28.72
C ILE A 110 -11.65 6.45 29.05
N GLU A 111 -11.50 6.99 30.26
CA GLU A 111 -12.28 8.10 30.77
C GLU A 111 -11.76 9.44 30.23
N ASP A 112 -12.58 10.48 30.36
CA ASP A 112 -12.16 11.83 30.05
C ASP A 112 -11.11 12.29 31.08
N GLY A 113 -10.07 12.98 30.61
CA GLY A 113 -8.94 13.37 31.43
C GLY A 113 -7.91 14.18 30.65
N LYS A 114 -6.64 13.98 30.96
CA LYS A 114 -5.53 14.68 30.29
C LYS A 114 -4.49 13.69 29.82
N ALA A 115 -4.33 13.61 28.51
CA ALA A 115 -3.37 12.68 27.92
C ALA A 115 -1.92 13.14 28.15
N ASP A 116 -1.05 12.17 28.42
CA ASP A 116 0.39 12.35 28.51
C ASP A 116 1.05 11.96 27.18
N PHE A 117 1.61 12.94 26.48
CA PHE A 117 2.18 12.76 25.14
C PHE A 117 3.69 12.59 25.19
N THR A 118 4.18 11.51 24.60
CA THR A 118 5.60 11.29 24.31
C THR A 118 5.81 11.30 22.79
N LEU A 119 6.61 12.24 22.30
CA LEU A 119 6.95 12.35 20.88
C LEU A 119 8.13 11.44 20.52
N LEU A 120 8.00 10.75 19.40
CA LEU A 120 8.96 9.80 18.88
C LEU A 120 9.21 10.07 17.43
N LYS A 121 10.43 10.52 17.16
CA LYS A 121 10.90 10.79 15.81
C LYS A 121 11.90 9.71 15.43
N SER A 122 11.72 9.15 14.24
CA SER A 122 12.75 8.29 13.65
C SER A 122 13.90 9.16 13.12
N ASP A 123 15.13 8.68 13.30
CA ASP A 123 16.34 9.29 12.74
C ASP A 123 16.61 8.86 11.29
N LEU A 124 15.65 8.17 10.66
CA LEU A 124 15.77 7.72 9.28
C LEU A 124 15.63 8.90 8.30
N ASP A 125 16.74 9.25 7.65
CA ASP A 125 16.81 10.35 6.67
C ASP A 125 16.20 10.03 5.30
N VAL A 126 15.94 8.74 5.02
CA VAL A 126 15.33 8.29 3.77
C VAL A 126 13.85 7.97 3.96
N PRO A 127 13.00 8.16 2.94
CA PRO A 127 11.62 7.70 3.00
C PRO A 127 11.58 6.20 3.31
N ALA A 128 10.83 5.81 4.34
CA ALA A 128 10.62 4.40 4.70
C ALA A 128 9.64 3.73 3.72
N TRP A 129 9.93 3.79 2.42
CA TRP A 129 9.18 3.14 1.37
C TRP A 129 9.68 1.71 1.18
N PHE A 130 8.88 0.72 1.58
CA PHE A 130 9.23 -0.69 1.44
C PHE A 130 7.96 -1.55 1.34
N PRO A 131 8.07 -2.75 0.72
CA PRO A 131 6.97 -3.69 0.67
C PRO A 131 6.72 -4.34 2.03
N VAL A 132 5.46 -4.52 2.38
CA VAL A 132 4.99 -5.31 3.52
C VAL A 132 4.31 -6.57 2.99
N ILE A 133 4.75 -7.73 3.46
CA ILE A 133 4.22 -9.03 3.03
C ILE A 133 3.11 -9.47 3.99
N ASP A 134 1.92 -9.70 3.44
CA ASP A 134 0.85 -10.43 4.10
C ASP A 134 1.08 -11.93 4.00
N LYS A 135 1.59 -12.52 5.07
CA LYS A 135 1.89 -13.96 5.11
C LYS A 135 0.62 -14.83 5.01
N SER A 136 -0.55 -14.31 5.41
CA SER A 136 -1.80 -15.06 5.35
C SER A 136 -2.33 -15.25 3.92
N LEU A 137 -1.97 -14.34 3.01
CA LEU A 137 -2.35 -14.41 1.59
C LEU A 137 -1.22 -14.88 0.68
N CYS A 138 0.03 -14.86 1.15
CA CYS A 138 1.18 -15.18 0.31
C CYS A 138 1.19 -16.66 -0.07
N THR A 139 1.05 -16.94 -1.37
CA THR A 139 1.14 -18.31 -1.93
C THR A 139 2.56 -18.77 -2.23
N LEU A 140 3.57 -18.01 -1.81
CA LEU A 140 4.99 -18.27 -2.08
C LEU A 140 5.35 -18.42 -3.57
N CYS A 141 4.56 -17.83 -4.48
CA CYS A 141 4.81 -17.93 -5.93
C CYS A 141 6.10 -17.22 -6.43
N GLY A 142 6.75 -16.41 -5.59
CA GLY A 142 8.03 -15.76 -5.89
C GLY A 142 8.02 -14.71 -7.01
N LYS A 143 6.86 -14.31 -7.54
CA LYS A 143 6.78 -13.31 -8.63
C LYS A 143 7.33 -11.94 -8.20
N CYS A 144 7.02 -11.51 -6.98
CA CYS A 144 7.51 -10.24 -6.41
C CYS A 144 9.03 -10.22 -6.26
N ALA A 145 9.64 -11.32 -5.80
CA ALA A 145 11.10 -11.45 -5.69
C ALA A 145 11.77 -11.42 -7.06
N ARG A 146 11.26 -12.19 -8.04
CA ARG A 146 11.80 -12.20 -9.42
C ARG A 146 11.66 -10.87 -10.15
N PHE A 147 10.63 -10.10 -9.84
CA PHE A 147 10.41 -8.77 -10.41
C PHE A 147 11.38 -7.72 -9.84
N CYS A 148 11.81 -7.88 -8.58
CA CYS A 148 12.58 -6.86 -7.91
C CYS A 148 14.05 -6.86 -8.35
N LEU A 149 14.47 -5.80 -9.05
CA LEU A 149 15.86 -5.60 -9.46
C LEU A 149 16.75 -4.99 -8.35
N PHE A 150 16.16 -4.59 -7.22
CA PHE A 150 16.85 -3.84 -6.15
C PHE A 150 17.24 -4.71 -4.94
N GLY A 151 17.14 -6.04 -5.05
CA GLY A 151 17.56 -6.95 -3.98
C GLY A 151 16.76 -6.80 -2.67
N VAL A 152 15.52 -6.30 -2.73
CA VAL A 152 14.67 -6.08 -1.55
C VAL A 152 14.26 -7.38 -0.89
N TYR A 153 14.07 -8.44 -1.68
CA TYR A 153 13.54 -9.72 -1.24
C TYR A 153 14.61 -10.81 -1.18
N ASN A 154 14.42 -11.75 -0.25
CA ASN A 154 15.04 -13.06 -0.28
C ASN A 154 13.96 -14.12 -0.52
N PHE A 155 14.18 -15.04 -1.47
CA PHE A 155 13.23 -16.09 -1.82
C PHE A 155 13.95 -17.40 -2.15
N ASN A 156 13.54 -18.50 -1.51
CA ASN A 156 14.13 -19.84 -1.71
C ASN A 156 13.11 -20.91 -2.12
N GLY A 157 11.91 -20.52 -2.56
CA GLY A 157 10.81 -21.45 -2.89
C GLY A 157 9.92 -21.83 -1.70
N LYS A 158 10.46 -21.82 -0.48
CA LYS A 158 9.73 -22.18 0.76
C LYS A 158 9.48 -20.98 1.68
N ARG A 159 10.25 -19.91 1.52
CA ARG A 159 10.22 -18.71 2.36
C ARG A 159 10.44 -17.49 1.46
N LEU A 160 9.68 -16.43 1.76
CA LEU A 160 9.79 -15.12 1.12
C LEU A 160 9.90 -14.06 2.22
N GLU A 161 10.94 -13.23 2.15
CA GLU A 161 11.19 -12.18 3.15
C GLU A 161 11.67 -10.89 2.51
N VAL A 162 11.46 -9.79 3.21
CA VAL A 162 12.04 -8.49 2.88
C VAL A 162 13.33 -8.34 3.69
N ILE A 163 14.48 -8.47 3.03
CA ILE A 163 15.80 -8.42 3.68
C ILE A 163 16.42 -7.02 3.61
N ASN A 164 16.14 -6.27 2.54
CA ASN A 164 16.69 -4.94 2.32
C ASN A 164 15.54 -3.93 2.08
N PRO A 165 14.74 -3.60 3.11
CA PRO A 165 13.57 -2.74 2.95
C PRO A 165 13.91 -1.37 2.34
N LEU A 166 15.01 -0.75 2.78
CA LEU A 166 15.45 0.57 2.33
C LEU A 166 16.08 0.59 0.92
N ALA A 167 16.35 -0.59 0.32
CA ALA A 167 16.81 -0.68 -1.06
C ALA A 167 15.66 -0.52 -2.07
N CYS A 168 14.41 -0.50 -1.60
CA CYS A 168 13.26 -0.37 -2.49
C CYS A 168 13.26 1.00 -3.19
N LYS A 169 13.09 1.00 -4.52
CA LYS A 169 12.93 2.25 -5.25
C LYS A 169 11.67 2.98 -4.77
N ASN A 170 11.88 4.19 -4.24
CA ASN A 170 10.79 5.07 -3.77
C ASN A 170 9.67 5.19 -4.81
N ASN A 171 8.42 5.12 -4.34
CA ASN A 171 7.20 5.22 -5.13
C ASN A 171 7.04 4.14 -6.22
N CYS A 172 7.77 3.01 -6.15
CA CYS A 172 7.59 1.88 -7.04
C CYS A 172 6.81 0.73 -6.36
N PRO A 173 5.50 0.56 -6.64
CA PRO A 173 4.71 -0.53 -6.07
C PRO A 173 4.54 -1.71 -7.05
N ALA A 174 5.38 -1.80 -8.09
CA ALA A 174 5.16 -2.71 -9.21
C ALA A 174 5.13 -4.19 -8.80
N CYS A 175 6.01 -4.62 -7.88
CA CYS A 175 5.97 -5.97 -7.33
C CYS A 175 4.65 -6.29 -6.58
N GLY A 176 4.00 -5.27 -6.02
CA GLY A 176 2.68 -5.40 -5.41
C GLY A 176 1.57 -5.59 -6.43
N ARG A 177 1.61 -4.84 -7.52
CA ARG A 177 0.64 -4.97 -8.64
C ARG A 177 0.75 -6.29 -9.38
N THR A 178 1.93 -6.92 -9.41
CA THR A 178 2.13 -8.24 -10.03
C THR A 178 1.75 -9.41 -9.10
N CYS A 179 1.51 -9.16 -7.81
CA CYS A 179 1.17 -10.22 -6.86
C CYS A 179 -0.26 -10.74 -7.14
N PRO A 180 -0.44 -12.01 -7.57
CA PRO A 180 -1.76 -12.53 -7.90
C PRO A 180 -2.66 -12.72 -6.68
N ALA A 181 -2.06 -12.82 -5.48
CA ALA A 181 -2.78 -12.99 -4.22
C ALA A 181 -2.98 -11.68 -3.46
N SER A 182 -2.60 -10.54 -4.03
CA SER A 182 -2.64 -9.22 -3.37
C SER A 182 -1.93 -9.19 -2.00
N ALA A 183 -0.90 -10.04 -1.84
CA ALA A 183 -0.19 -10.25 -0.57
C ALA A 183 0.92 -9.22 -0.31
N ILE A 184 1.22 -8.33 -1.24
CA ILE A 184 2.29 -7.34 -1.10
C ILE A 184 1.65 -5.95 -1.03
N MET A 185 2.00 -5.20 0.01
CA MET A 185 1.41 -3.89 0.33
C MET A 185 2.49 -2.81 0.45
N PHE A 186 2.11 -1.56 0.22
CA PHE A 186 2.91 -0.35 0.41
C PHE A 186 2.10 0.65 1.25
N PRO A 187 2.24 0.62 2.60
CA PRO A 187 1.38 1.39 3.51
C PRO A 187 1.41 2.91 3.30
N ARG A 188 2.50 3.43 2.73
CA ARG A 188 2.72 4.85 2.42
C ARG A 188 1.95 5.34 1.19
N MET A 189 1.22 4.48 0.50
CA MET A 189 0.38 4.89 -0.62
C MET A 189 -0.89 5.62 -0.16
N ALA A 190 -1.22 6.73 -0.81
CA ALA A 190 -2.41 7.51 -0.52
C ALA A 190 -3.71 6.81 -0.92
N GLU A 191 -3.69 6.09 -2.04
CA GLU A 191 -4.83 5.36 -2.61
C GLU A 191 -5.49 4.43 -1.57
N LYS A 192 -6.82 4.26 -1.66
CA LYS A 192 -7.61 3.35 -0.81
C LYS A 192 -7.78 1.99 -1.50
N THR A 193 -6.69 1.24 -1.62
CA THR A 193 -6.66 -0.03 -2.36
C THR A 193 -6.03 -1.14 -1.51
N PRO A 194 -6.21 -2.42 -1.87
CA PRO A 194 -5.50 -3.51 -1.20
C PRO A 194 -3.98 -3.37 -1.25
N LEU A 195 -3.46 -2.64 -2.25
CA LEU A 195 -2.05 -2.33 -2.41
C LEU A 195 -1.52 -1.37 -1.33
N SER A 196 -2.36 -0.52 -0.74
CA SER A 196 -2.00 0.32 0.41
C SER A 196 -2.35 -0.32 1.77
N GLY A 197 -2.93 -1.51 1.76
CA GLY A 197 -3.26 -2.30 2.95
C GLY A 197 -4.74 -2.48 3.24
N ALA A 198 -5.66 -2.02 2.38
CA ALA A 198 -7.07 -2.35 2.55
C ALA A 198 -7.30 -3.88 2.42
N GLU A 199 -8.43 -4.36 2.92
CA GLU A 199 -8.79 -5.78 2.74
C GLU A 199 -9.05 -6.10 1.26
N PRO A 200 -8.50 -7.20 0.72
CA PRO A 200 -8.82 -7.61 -0.65
C PRO A 200 -10.33 -7.86 -0.82
N GLY A 201 -10.92 -7.32 -1.89
CA GLY A 201 -12.36 -7.43 -2.14
C GLY A 201 -13.21 -6.29 -1.58
N SER A 202 -12.63 -5.35 -0.82
CA SER A 202 -13.36 -4.20 -0.25
C SER A 202 -13.44 -2.97 -1.19
N THR A 203 -13.15 -3.10 -2.48
CA THR A 203 -13.23 -1.97 -3.42
C THR A 203 -14.66 -1.70 -3.89
N PRO A 204 -15.10 -0.43 -4.03
CA PRO A 204 -16.27 -0.09 -4.82
C PRO A 204 -16.13 -0.65 -6.23
N ASN A 205 -17.26 -0.93 -6.86
CA ASN A 205 -17.41 -1.62 -8.14
C ASN A 205 -16.78 -0.85 -9.33
N VAL A 206 -15.45 -0.75 -9.44
CA VAL A 206 -14.76 -0.08 -10.58
C VAL A 206 -14.57 -1.04 -11.77
N GLY A 207 -14.81 -2.34 -11.58
CA GLY A 207 -14.61 -3.37 -12.60
C GLY A 207 -15.53 -3.23 -13.83
N GLY A 208 -16.73 -2.67 -13.65
CA GLY A 208 -17.69 -2.45 -14.74
C GLY A 208 -17.22 -1.36 -15.71
N ASP A 209 -16.97 -0.15 -15.19
CA ASP A 209 -16.66 1.03 -16.02
C ASP A 209 -15.31 0.92 -16.73
N LEU A 210 -14.28 0.37 -16.06
CA LEU A 210 -12.98 0.20 -16.70
C LEU A 210 -13.01 -0.81 -17.84
N LEU A 211 -13.78 -1.90 -17.69
CA LEU A 211 -13.92 -2.92 -18.72
C LEU A 211 -14.71 -2.37 -19.92
N ILE A 212 -15.74 -1.56 -19.67
CA ILE A 212 -16.49 -0.84 -20.70
C ILE A 212 -15.57 0.14 -21.45
N MET A 213 -14.81 0.97 -20.74
CA MET A 213 -13.85 1.91 -21.35
C MET A 213 -12.75 1.21 -22.16
N LEU A 214 -12.20 0.09 -21.67
CA LEU A 214 -11.22 -0.70 -22.41
C LEU A 214 -11.82 -1.35 -23.65
N ASN A 215 -13.07 -1.81 -23.57
CA ASN A 215 -13.80 -2.36 -24.71
C ASN A 215 -14.13 -1.28 -25.76
N GLU A 216 -14.53 -0.09 -25.34
CA GLU A 216 -14.75 1.07 -26.22
C GLU A 216 -13.45 1.49 -26.91
N ARG A 217 -12.34 1.58 -26.16
CA ARG A 217 -11.02 1.87 -26.73
C ARG A 217 -10.58 0.81 -27.73
N ASN A 218 -10.82 -0.47 -27.46
CA ASN A 218 -10.54 -1.56 -28.39
C ASN A 218 -11.42 -1.52 -29.65
N ARG A 219 -12.71 -1.16 -29.53
CA ARG A 219 -13.61 -0.95 -30.68
C ARG A 219 -13.14 0.21 -31.56
N ASN A 220 -12.78 1.33 -30.95
CA ASN A 220 -12.26 2.52 -31.65
C ASN A 220 -10.93 2.23 -32.36
N ARG A 221 -10.05 1.42 -31.75
CA ARG A 221 -8.79 0.98 -32.39
C ARG A 221 -9.01 0.08 -33.60
N LYS A 222 -9.98 -0.84 -33.53
CA LYS A 222 -10.31 -1.76 -34.65
C LYS A 222 -10.91 -1.03 -35.84
N GLY A 223 -11.67 0.06 -35.63
CA GLY A 223 -12.25 0.87 -36.72
C GLY A 223 -11.21 1.63 -37.55
N ILE A 224 -10.16 2.16 -36.90
CA ILE A 224 -9.11 2.96 -37.57
C ILE A 224 -8.13 2.08 -38.35
N PHE A 225 -7.80 0.89 -37.84
CA PHE A 225 -6.79 0.02 -38.44
C PHE A 225 -7.26 -0.71 -39.72
N ARG A 226 -8.55 -1.03 -39.85
CA ARG A 226 -9.01 -1.98 -40.87
C ARG A 226 -9.26 -1.38 -42.25
N ASN A 227 -9.71 -0.12 -42.34
CA ASN A 227 -10.13 0.45 -43.62
C ASN A 227 -9.00 1.18 -44.36
N ASN A 228 -8.14 1.92 -43.67
CA ASN A 228 -7.09 2.69 -44.34
C ASN A 228 -5.89 1.81 -44.74
N ILE A 229 -5.45 0.89 -43.87
CA ILE A 229 -4.26 0.06 -44.13
C ILE A 229 -4.55 -1.03 -45.17
N MET A 230 -5.73 -1.67 -45.15
CA MET A 230 -6.07 -2.70 -46.14
C MET A 230 -6.23 -2.11 -47.54
N LYS A 231 -6.87 -0.94 -47.66
CA LYS A 231 -7.04 -0.26 -48.94
C LYS A 231 -5.69 0.22 -49.52
N GLN A 232 -4.82 0.74 -48.65
CA GLN A 232 -3.46 1.11 -49.04
C GLN A 232 -2.63 -0.10 -49.50
N ALA A 233 -2.74 -1.23 -48.81
CA ALA A 233 -2.06 -2.48 -49.19
C ALA A 233 -2.59 -3.06 -50.52
N GLU A 234 -3.89 -2.96 -50.80
CA GLU A 234 -4.49 -3.38 -52.07
C GLU A 234 -4.05 -2.48 -53.24
N ASP A 235 -3.99 -1.17 -53.03
CA ASP A 235 -3.54 -0.21 -54.05
C ASP A 235 -2.04 -0.36 -54.36
N GLU A 236 -1.19 -0.57 -53.34
CA GLU A 236 0.23 -0.88 -53.52
C GLU A 236 0.44 -2.19 -54.27
N ARG A 237 -0.33 -3.24 -53.93
CA ARG A 237 -0.30 -4.52 -54.64
C ARG A 237 -0.74 -4.39 -56.10
N ARG A 238 -1.77 -3.57 -56.39
CA ARG A 238 -2.23 -3.33 -57.77
C ARG A 238 -1.15 -2.64 -58.60
N LYS A 239 -0.51 -1.59 -58.06
CA LYS A 239 0.59 -0.88 -58.74
C LYS A 239 1.76 -1.81 -59.05
N ALA A 240 2.19 -2.62 -58.09
CA ALA A 240 3.28 -3.58 -58.30
C ALA A 240 2.97 -4.61 -59.41
N LEU A 241 1.72 -5.07 -59.49
CA LEU A 241 1.28 -5.99 -60.55
C LEU A 241 1.24 -5.32 -61.94
N GLU A 242 0.87 -4.03 -62.02
CA GLU A 242 0.89 -3.26 -63.26
C GLU A 242 2.33 -3.00 -63.74
N GLU A 243 3.23 -2.63 -62.83
CA GLU A 243 4.65 -2.44 -63.13
C GLU A 243 5.29 -3.75 -63.63
N LEU A 244 4.95 -4.89 -63.02
CA LEU A 244 5.36 -6.21 -63.50
C LEU A 244 4.85 -6.51 -64.91
N LYS A 245 3.57 -6.23 -65.21
CA LYS A 245 3.00 -6.41 -66.56
C LYS A 245 3.70 -5.52 -67.58
N HIS A 246 3.98 -4.26 -67.24
CA HIS A 246 4.73 -3.34 -68.11
C HIS A 246 6.17 -3.81 -68.33
N ALA A 247 6.85 -4.31 -67.30
CA ALA A 247 8.21 -4.84 -67.41
C ALA A 247 8.28 -6.11 -68.27
N VAL A 248 7.25 -6.97 -68.22
CA VAL A 248 7.14 -8.17 -69.05
C VAL A 248 6.84 -7.81 -70.51
N ASN A 249 5.95 -6.84 -70.77
CA ASN A 249 5.61 -6.41 -72.12
C ASN A 249 6.74 -5.63 -72.82
N LYS A 250 7.67 -5.03 -72.07
CA LYS A 250 8.83 -4.29 -72.62
C LYS A 250 10.02 -5.21 -72.97
N LYS A 251 9.95 -6.50 -72.62
CA LYS A 251 10.97 -7.54 -72.88
C LYS A 251 10.60 -8.50 -74.02
N LYS A 252 9.44 -8.31 -74.67
CA LYS A 252 9.08 -8.94 -75.95
C LYS A 252 9.31 -7.94 -77.07
#